data_AF-A0A1C4CLM0-F1
#
_entry.id   AF-A0A1C4CLM0-F1
#
_cell.length_a   1.000
_cell.length_b   1.000
_cell.length_c   1.000
_cell.angle_alpha   90.00
_cell.angle_beta   90.00
_cell.angle_gamma   90.00
#
_symmetry.space_group_name_H-M   'P 1'
#
loop_
_entity.id
_entity.type
_entity.pdbx_description
1 polymer ?
#
loop_
_entity_poly.entity_id
_entity_poly.type
_entity_poly.pdbx_seq_one_letter_code
_entity_poly.pdbx_strand_id
1 'polypeptide(L)' 'MGYTLLGQSGDVGNYSDGYVAGNNGLLWPEARVGFDGYQIYHDIFIDVKWPSFEGEPTKKAQELGYDAGFYMFDQN' A
#
# COMPACT_ATOMS: atom_id res chain seq x y z
N MET A 1 -17.36 2.31 18.19
CA MET A 1 -16.17 2.57 17.36
C MET A 1 -16.15 1.52 16.28
N GLY A 2 -16.51 1.91 15.05
CA GLY A 2 -16.64 0.98 13.92
C GLY A 2 -15.27 0.57 13.37
N TYR A 3 -15.15 -0.70 13.01
CA TYR A 3 -13.98 -1.28 12.36
C TYR A 3 -13.84 -0.72 10.94
N THR A 4 -13.33 0.50 10.80
CA THR A 4 -13.04 1.13 9.51
C THR A 4 -11.61 0.83 9.05
N LEU A 5 -11.20 -0.43 9.12
CA LEU A 5 -9.89 -0.87 8.61
C LEU A 5 -9.98 -1.50 7.20
N LEU A 6 -11.19 -1.83 6.74
CA LEU A 6 -11.47 -2.45 5.43
C LEU A 6 -12.82 -1.92 4.90
N GLY A 7 -12.98 -0.60 4.85
CA GLY A 7 -14.29 0.04 4.65
C GLY A 7 -14.60 0.41 3.20
N GLN A 8 -13.58 0.55 2.34
CA GLN A 8 -13.74 0.95 0.95
C GLN A 8 -12.92 0.03 0.02
N SER A 9 -13.34 -0.12 -1.24
CA SER A 9 -12.65 -0.99 -2.22
C SER A 9 -11.17 -0.61 -2.43
N GLY A 10 -10.79 0.63 -2.13
CA GLY A 10 -9.40 1.09 -2.14
C GLY A 10 -8.53 0.43 -1.07
N ASP A 11 -9.06 0.12 0.12
CA ASP A 11 -8.29 -0.49 1.22
C ASP A 11 -7.85 -1.93 0.89
N VAL A 12 -8.66 -2.66 0.12
CA VAL A 12 -8.34 -4.01 -0.36
C VAL A 12 -7.22 -3.97 -1.40
N GLY A 13 -7.26 -3.02 -2.33
CA GLY A 13 -6.18 -2.80 -3.31
C GLY A 13 -4.86 -2.46 -2.62
N ASN A 14 -4.89 -1.51 -1.69
CA ASN A 14 -3.73 -1.11 -0.90
C ASN A 14 -3.14 -2.27 -0.08
N TYR A 15 -3.99 -3.12 0.51
CA TYR A 15 -3.54 -4.34 1.17
C TYR A 15 -2.89 -5.33 0.22
N SER A 16 -3.48 -5.56 -0.96
CA SER A 16 -2.89 -6.44 -1.99
C SER A 16 -1.56 -5.91 -2.50
N ASP A 17 -1.42 -4.60 -2.72
CA ASP A 17 -0.16 -3.98 -3.16
C ASP A 17 0.94 -4.15 -2.10
N GLY A 18 0.58 -3.96 -0.83
CA GLY A 18 1.43 -4.30 0.31
C GLY A 18 1.88 -5.76 0.28
N TYR A 19 0.93 -6.69 0.16
CA TYR A 19 1.20 -8.13 0.13
C TYR A 19 2.13 -8.54 -1.01
N VAL A 20 1.90 -8.02 -2.21
CA VAL A 20 2.78 -8.31 -3.36
C VAL A 20 4.19 -7.76 -3.10
N ALA A 21 4.33 -6.57 -2.53
CA ALA A 21 5.64 -6.02 -2.20
C ALA A 21 6.40 -6.88 -1.16
N GLY A 22 5.72 -7.28 -0.08
CA GLY A 22 6.29 -8.13 0.96
C GLY A 22 6.65 -9.53 0.45
N ASN A 23 5.77 -10.13 -0.37
CA ASN A 23 5.99 -11.46 -0.94
C ASN A 23 7.11 -11.50 -2.01
N ASN A 24 7.50 -10.34 -2.55
CA ASN A 24 8.67 -10.20 -3.41
C ASN A 24 9.96 -9.89 -2.64
N GLY A 25 9.91 -9.82 -1.30
CA GLY A 25 11.08 -9.57 -0.45
C GLY A 25 11.61 -8.13 -0.53
N LEU A 26 10.82 -7.18 -1.03
CA LEU A 26 11.19 -5.75 -0.97
C LEU A 26 11.27 -5.32 0.49
N LEU A 27 12.16 -4.39 0.81
CA LEU A 27 12.14 -3.78 2.14
C LEU A 27 10.96 -2.81 2.24
N TRP A 28 10.35 -2.73 3.43
CA TRP A 28 9.23 -1.82 3.67
C TRP A 28 9.47 -0.36 3.22
N PRO A 29 10.66 0.26 3.44
CA PRO A 29 10.95 1.59 2.92
C PRO A 29 10.94 1.68 1.39
N GLU A 30 11.38 0.63 0.70
CA GLU A 30 11.37 0.58 -0.78
C GLU A 30 9.95 0.45 -1.32
N ALA A 31 9.14 -0.40 -0.69
CA ALA A 31 7.72 -0.54 -0.99
C ALA A 31 6.99 0.80 -0.81
N ARG A 32 7.26 1.52 0.28
CA ARG A 32 6.70 2.86 0.56
C ARG A 32 7.08 3.91 -0.49
N VAL A 33 8.33 3.93 -0.93
CA VAL A 33 8.75 4.82 -2.03
C VAL A 33 8.01 4.47 -3.32
N GLY A 34 7.80 3.18 -3.60
CA GLY A 34 7.00 2.70 -4.71
C GLY A 34 5.54 3.17 -4.65
N PHE A 35 4.88 2.99 -3.50
CA PHE A 35 3.48 3.42 -3.29
C PHE A 35 3.33 4.94 -3.41
N ASP A 36 4.20 5.71 -2.76
CA ASP A 36 4.20 7.17 -2.88
C ASP A 36 4.46 7.63 -4.32
N GLY A 37 5.38 6.98 -5.03
CA GLY A 37 5.66 7.27 -6.44
C GLY A 37 4.49 6.95 -7.37
N TYR A 38 3.81 5.82 -7.14
CA TYR A 38 2.60 5.45 -7.88
C TYR A 38 1.46 6.45 -7.64
N GLN A 39 1.24 6.85 -6.39
CA GLN A 39 0.22 7.85 -6.05
C GLN A 39 0.53 9.20 -6.71
N ILE A 40 1.78 9.65 -6.69
CA ILE A 40 2.21 10.88 -7.37
C ILE A 40 1.97 10.79 -8.88
N TYR A 41 2.33 9.66 -9.50
CA TYR A 41 2.10 9.45 -10.92
C TYR A 41 0.61 9.48 -11.26
N HIS A 42 -0.20 8.76 -10.48
CA HIS A 42 -1.65 8.74 -10.66
C HIS A 42 -2.26 10.12 -10.48
N ASP A 43 -1.86 10.86 -9.46
CA ASP A 43 -2.37 12.20 -9.18
C ASP A 43 -2.04 13.19 -10.29
N ILE A 44 -0.80 13.17 -10.79
CA ILE A 44 -0.34 14.13 -11.81
C ILE A 44 -0.87 13.77 -13.21
N PHE A 45 -0.79 12.50 -13.59
CA PHE A 45 -0.98 12.09 -14.98
C PHE A 45 -2.36 11.47 -15.27
N ILE A 46 -3.02 10.89 -14.26
CA ILE A 46 -4.34 10.27 -14.44
C ILE A 46 -5.43 11.21 -13.95
N ASP A 47 -5.34 11.66 -12.69
CA ASP A 47 -6.37 12.50 -12.06
C ASP A 47 -6.18 14.00 -12.33
N VAL A 48 -5.01 14.41 -12.85
CA VAL A 48 -4.64 15.80 -13.15
C VAL A 48 -4.90 16.73 -11.95
N LYS A 49 -4.41 16.33 -10.79
CA LYS A 49 -4.51 17.06 -9.52
C LYS A 49 -3.13 17.22 -8.88
N TRP A 50 -3.06 18.10 -7.87
CA TRP A 50 -1.84 18.26 -7.08
C TRP A 50 -1.51 16.95 -6.36
N PRO A 51 -0.25 16.47 -6.42
CA PRO A 51 0.15 15.23 -5.79
C PRO A 51 -0.12 15.28 -4.29
N SER A 52 -0.73 14.22 -3.81
CA SER A 52 -1.04 14.00 -2.40
C SER A 52 -0.26 12.80 -1.88
N PHE A 53 0.17 12.90 -0.63
CA PHE A 53 0.72 11.74 0.06
C PHE A 53 -0.44 10.91 0.61
N GLU A 54 -0.28 9.59 0.57
CA GLU A 54 -1.31 8.67 1.06
C GLU A 54 -1.69 8.97 2.51
N GLY A 55 -2.98 8.81 2.82
CA GLY A 55 -3.49 8.99 4.17
C GLY A 55 -3.04 7.86 5.11
N GLU A 56 -3.09 8.13 6.42
CA GLU A 56 -2.83 7.16 7.49
C GLU A 56 -3.57 5.79 7.32
N PRO A 57 -4.86 5.74 6.93
CA PRO A 57 -5.54 4.46 6.74
C PRO A 57 -5.00 3.64 5.55
N THR A 58 -4.66 4.31 4.44
CA THR A 58 -4.03 3.67 3.26
C THR A 58 -2.68 3.05 3.62
N LYS A 59 -1.83 3.80 4.35
CA LYS A 59 -0.53 3.31 4.81
C LYS A 59 -0.66 2.07 5.68
N LYS A 60 -1.65 2.08 6.57
CA LYS A 60 -1.91 0.95 7.47
C LYS A 60 -2.42 -0.28 6.73
N ALA A 61 -3.23 -0.11 5.69
CA ALA A 61 -3.66 -1.23 4.84
C ALA A 61 -2.47 -1.84 4.09
N GLN A 62 -1.59 -1.01 3.52
CA GLN A 62 -0.35 -1.46 2.85
C GLN A 62 0.59 -2.18 3.82
N GLU A 63 0.76 -1.67 5.04
CA GLU A 63 1.64 -2.26 6.05
C GLU A 63 1.15 -3.64 6.46
N LEU A 64 -0.16 -3.78 6.74
CA LEU A 64 -0.77 -5.07 7.06
C LEU A 64 -0.65 -6.07 5.90
N GLY A 65 -0.76 -5.59 4.67
CA GLY A 65 -0.54 -6.40 3.47
C GLY A 65 0.90 -6.87 3.38
N TYR A 66 1.84 -5.94 3.50
CA TYR A 66 3.27 -6.18 3.45
C TYR A 66 3.73 -7.20 4.48
N ASP A 67 3.30 -7.05 5.73
CA ASP A 67 3.65 -7.99 6.80
C ASP A 67 3.15 -9.40 6.46
N ALA A 68 1.92 -9.53 5.95
CA ALA A 68 1.37 -10.82 5.53
C ALA A 68 2.14 -11.44 4.35
N GLY A 69 2.55 -10.62 3.37
CA GLY A 69 3.34 -11.09 2.23
C GLY A 69 4.77 -11.46 2.60
N PHE A 70 5.42 -10.65 3.45
CA PHE A 70 6.78 -10.89 3.92
C PHE A 70 6.88 -12.14 4.78
N TYR A 71 5.86 -12.39 5.63
CA TYR A 71 5.75 -13.64 6.37
C TYR A 71 5.67 -14.87 5.46
N MET A 72 5.00 -14.78 4.30
CA MET A 72 4.98 -15.88 3.34
C MET A 72 6.30 -16.03 2.59
N PHE A 73 6.98 -14.93 2.26
CA PHE A 73 8.31 -14.95 1.67
C PHE A 73 9.35 -15.62 2.59
N ASP A 74 9.33 -15.29 3.88
CA ASP A 74 10.26 -15.84 4.90
C ASP A 74 10.06 -17.35 5.15
N GLN A 75 8.89 -17.92 4.82
CA GLN A 75 8.61 -19.35 4.95
C GLN A 75 9.09 -20.21 3.78
N ASN A 76 9.63 -19.61 2.73
CA ASN A 76 10.00 -20.27 1.48
C ASN A 76 11.53 -20.42 1.35
#